data_AF-A0A7R9FC55-F1
#
_entry.id   AF-A0A7R9FC55-F1
#
_cell.length_a   1.000
_cell.length_b   1.000
_cell.length_c   1.000
_cell.angle_alpha   90.00
_cell.angle_beta   90.00
_cell.angle_gamma   90.00
#
_symmetry.space_group_name_H-M   'P 1'
#
loop_
_entity.id
_entity.type
_entity.pdbx_description
1 polymer ?
#
loop_
_entity_poly.entity_id
_entity_poly.type
_entity_poly.pdbx_seq_one_letter_code
_entity_poly.pdbx_strand_id
1 'polypeptide(L)'
;MLLEEQWYDLDMPESVDFPSGYSEKLATFQILLLLRCFRVDRVYRAISNYITLILGESYITPPVISLGALSCDIVNYSPRTKIGAFISPLQVFSQSLDNILEQSTPHMPVVFILSPGSDPTSDLMKLAELSLSGSGRFKYLSLGQGQERIALTLLETAIARGQWLMLQNCHLLVTFLRTLEKELDEMAKPHPDFRLWLTTDPTPTFPIGILQRSLKVVTEPPNGLKLNLHSTYFKLRSQSLDNCVHPAFRSLVYVLAFFHAVVQVSET
;
A
#
# COMPACT_ATOMS: atom_id res chain seq x y z
N MET A 1 7.25 9.85 -44.74
CA MET A 1 5.97 9.16 -44.92
C MET A 1 6.11 7.64 -44.94
N LEU A 2 6.58 6.97 -46.00
CA LEU A 2 6.61 5.48 -46.02
C LEU A 2 7.45 4.84 -44.88
N LEU A 3 8.57 5.46 -44.49
CA LEU A 3 9.44 4.98 -43.40
C LEU A 3 8.83 5.19 -42.00
N GLU A 4 8.01 6.23 -41.82
CA GLU A 4 7.38 6.53 -40.52
C GLU A 4 6.19 5.61 -40.27
N GLU A 5 5.45 5.28 -41.33
CA GLU A 5 4.33 4.33 -41.31
C GLU A 5 4.83 2.90 -41.03
N GLN A 6 5.92 2.48 -41.70
CA GLN A 6 6.56 1.19 -41.43
C GLN A 6 7.08 1.06 -40.00
N TRP A 7 7.63 2.14 -39.44
CA TRP A 7 8.11 2.15 -38.06
C TRP A 7 6.94 2.14 -37.07
N TYR A 8 5.85 2.86 -37.37
CA TYR A 8 4.64 2.92 -36.54
C TYR A 8 3.99 1.54 -36.32
N ASP A 9 3.98 0.71 -37.36
CA ASP A 9 3.36 -0.61 -37.37
C ASP A 9 4.21 -1.70 -36.68
N LEU A 10 5.45 -1.41 -36.28
CA LEU A 10 6.31 -2.39 -35.61
C LEU A 10 5.76 -2.82 -34.26
N ASP A 11 6.00 -4.06 -33.87
CA ASP A 11 5.65 -4.53 -32.53
C ASP A 11 6.49 -3.87 -31.43
N MET A 12 7.73 -3.45 -31.71
CA MET A 12 8.65 -2.86 -30.71
C MET A 12 9.44 -1.66 -31.26
N PRO A 13 8.78 -0.59 -31.71
CA PRO A 13 9.40 0.57 -32.34
C PRO A 13 10.34 1.32 -31.39
N GLU A 14 10.13 1.22 -30.08
CA GLU A 14 11.02 1.78 -29.06
C GLU A 14 12.40 1.10 -28.98
N SER A 15 12.53 -0.08 -29.59
CA SER A 15 13.78 -0.86 -29.64
C SER A 15 14.54 -0.70 -30.97
N VAL A 16 13.97 0.07 -31.90
CA VAL A 16 14.55 0.30 -33.23
C VAL A 16 14.83 1.79 -33.38
N ASP A 17 15.80 2.14 -34.21
CA ASP A 17 16.10 3.54 -34.48
C ASP A 17 14.88 4.28 -35.03
N PHE A 18 14.67 5.49 -34.50
CA PHE A 18 13.58 6.31 -34.96
C PHE A 18 13.81 6.73 -36.41
N PRO A 19 12.74 6.79 -37.22
CA PRO A 19 12.83 7.20 -38.61
C PRO A 19 13.42 8.61 -38.73
N SER A 20 13.97 8.95 -39.90
CA SER A 20 14.47 10.31 -40.18
C SER A 20 15.66 10.78 -39.32
N GLY A 21 16.35 9.85 -38.64
CA GLY A 21 17.54 10.13 -37.85
C GLY A 21 17.25 10.90 -36.56
N TYR A 22 16.04 10.78 -36.01
CA TYR A 22 15.70 11.44 -34.75
C TYR A 22 16.52 10.93 -33.57
N SER A 23 17.00 9.67 -33.62
CA SER A 23 17.88 9.08 -32.59
C SER A 23 19.17 9.90 -32.38
N GLU A 24 19.70 10.54 -33.43
CA GLU A 24 20.97 11.29 -33.37
C GLU A 24 20.76 12.79 -33.08
N LYS A 25 19.56 13.32 -33.36
CA LYS A 25 19.25 14.75 -33.27
C LYS A 25 18.57 15.16 -31.99
N LEU A 26 17.90 14.22 -31.31
CA LEU A 26 17.07 14.48 -30.15
C LEU A 26 17.68 13.85 -28.89
N ALA A 27 17.54 14.54 -27.76
CA ALA A 27 17.88 13.96 -26.47
C ALA A 27 16.92 12.80 -26.13
N THR A 28 17.38 11.84 -25.32
CA THR A 28 16.61 10.65 -24.95
C THR A 28 15.22 10.98 -24.38
N PHE A 29 15.10 12.08 -23.63
CA PHE A 29 13.82 12.56 -23.11
C PHE A 29 12.89 13.10 -24.21
N GLN A 30 13.45 13.77 -25.23
CA GLN A 30 12.67 14.26 -26.37
C GLN A 30 12.18 13.12 -27.26
N ILE A 31 12.98 12.05 -27.41
CA ILE A 31 12.58 10.81 -28.08
C ILE A 31 11.39 10.16 -27.36
N LEU A 32 11.40 10.14 -26.03
CA LEU A 32 10.28 9.65 -25.22
C LEU A 32 9.01 10.47 -25.45
N LEU A 33 9.12 11.80 -25.52
CA LEU A 33 7.99 12.68 -25.84
C LEU A 33 7.46 12.44 -27.27
N LEU A 34 8.36 12.16 -28.21
CA LEU A 34 8.00 11.86 -29.59
C LEU A 34 7.25 10.52 -29.69
N LEU A 35 7.71 9.47 -28.98
CA LEU A 35 6.99 8.20 -28.90
C LEU A 35 5.59 8.37 -28.30
N ARG A 36 5.42 9.23 -27.29
CA ARG A 36 4.09 9.53 -26.72
C ARG A 36 3.14 10.13 -27.75
N CYS A 37 3.64 10.92 -28.70
CA CYS A 37 2.82 11.51 -29.75
C CYS A 37 2.36 10.50 -30.79
N PHE A 38 3.17 9.48 -31.09
CA PHE A 38 2.84 8.46 -32.09
C PHE A 38 2.14 7.24 -31.48
N ARG A 39 2.69 6.65 -30.42
CA ARG A 39 2.25 5.37 -29.83
C ARG A 39 2.22 5.39 -28.31
N VAL A 40 1.07 5.80 -27.76
CA VAL A 40 0.84 5.91 -26.32
C VAL A 40 0.98 4.55 -25.60
N ASP A 41 0.61 3.46 -26.27
CA ASP A 41 0.70 2.07 -25.78
C ASP A 41 2.13 1.64 -25.45
N ARG A 42 3.14 2.24 -26.11
CA ARG A 42 4.57 1.92 -25.91
C ARG A 42 5.31 2.84 -24.96
N VAL A 43 4.64 3.88 -24.48
CA VAL A 43 5.24 4.85 -23.55
C VAL A 43 5.73 4.16 -22.28
N TYR A 44 5.02 3.15 -21.77
CA TYR A 44 5.46 2.40 -20.60
C TYR A 44 6.84 1.74 -20.81
N ARG A 45 7.01 1.00 -21.91
CA ARG A 45 8.27 0.35 -22.26
C ARG A 45 9.39 1.35 -22.51
N ALA A 46 9.10 2.47 -23.17
CA ALA A 46 10.09 3.50 -23.42
C ALA A 46 10.50 4.28 -22.16
N ILE A 47 9.59 4.49 -21.20
CA ILE A 47 9.93 5.03 -19.89
C ILE A 47 10.88 4.07 -19.17
N SER A 48 10.61 2.77 -19.19
CA SER A 48 11.53 1.78 -18.61
C SER A 48 12.91 1.85 -19.25
N ASN A 49 13.00 1.87 -20.58
CA ASN A 49 14.29 2.01 -21.28
C ASN A 49 15.01 3.32 -20.94
N TYR A 50 14.26 4.43 -20.83
CA TYR A 50 14.80 5.73 -20.44
C TYR A 50 15.40 5.71 -19.02
N ILE A 51 14.67 5.15 -18.05
CA ILE A 51 15.13 5.03 -16.67
C ILE A 51 16.36 4.11 -16.59
N THR A 52 16.34 2.98 -17.30
CA THR A 52 17.50 2.08 -17.40
C THR A 52 18.74 2.80 -17.93
N LEU A 53 18.59 3.62 -18.96
CA LEU A 53 19.71 4.32 -19.58
C LEU A 53 20.30 5.41 -18.67
N ILE A 54 19.46 6.15 -17.94
CA ILE A 54 19.89 7.30 -17.13
C ILE A 54 20.31 6.88 -15.72
N LEU A 55 19.56 5.98 -15.09
CA LEU A 55 19.69 5.62 -13.68
C LEU A 55 20.20 4.18 -13.47
N GLY A 56 20.06 3.31 -14.47
CA GLY A 56 20.45 1.90 -14.40
C GLY A 56 19.26 0.94 -14.20
N GLU A 57 19.45 -0.34 -14.55
CA GLU A 57 18.39 -1.37 -14.50
C GLU A 57 17.79 -1.55 -13.10
N SER A 58 18.56 -1.32 -12.03
CA SER A 58 18.12 -1.43 -10.64
C SER A 58 16.93 -0.54 -10.27
N TYR A 59 16.67 0.51 -11.06
CA TYR A 59 15.58 1.47 -10.85
C TYR A 59 14.30 1.13 -11.62
N ILE A 60 14.34 0.17 -12.55
CA ILE A 60 13.16 -0.34 -13.26
C ILE A 60 12.79 -1.76 -12.87
N THR A 61 13.77 -2.54 -12.43
CA THR A 61 13.49 -3.78 -11.73
C THR A 61 12.84 -3.36 -10.43
N PRO A 62 11.58 -3.74 -10.14
CA PRO A 62 11.11 -3.64 -8.77
C PRO A 62 12.20 -4.30 -7.93
N PRO A 63 12.71 -3.63 -6.88
CA PRO A 63 13.75 -4.23 -6.07
C PRO A 63 13.28 -5.64 -5.78
N VAL A 64 14.10 -6.64 -6.11
CA VAL A 64 13.92 -7.96 -5.50
C VAL A 64 14.11 -7.60 -4.05
N ILE A 65 12.98 -7.38 -3.34
CA ILE A 65 13.00 -6.84 -2.00
C ILE A 65 13.90 -7.81 -1.29
N SER A 66 15.13 -7.38 -1.00
CA SER A 66 16.04 -8.19 -0.26
C SER A 66 15.43 -8.11 1.12
N LEU A 67 14.55 -9.08 1.37
CA LEU A 67 13.73 -9.23 2.56
C LEU A 67 14.57 -9.14 3.83
N GLY A 68 15.91 -9.16 3.75
CA GLY A 68 16.81 -8.88 4.86
C GLY A 68 16.64 -7.50 5.50
N ALA A 69 16.22 -6.43 4.82
CA ALA A 69 16.12 -5.12 5.50
C ALA A 69 14.84 -5.00 6.36
N LEU A 70 13.69 -5.46 5.84
CA LEU A 70 12.42 -5.47 6.60
C LEU A 70 12.30 -6.70 7.51
N SER A 71 12.98 -7.81 7.19
CA SER A 71 13.09 -8.95 8.12
C SER A 71 14.16 -8.76 9.19
N CYS A 72 15.12 -7.83 9.05
CA CYS A 72 16.07 -7.61 10.14
C CYS A 72 15.42 -6.96 11.36
N ASP A 73 14.56 -5.95 11.20
CA ASP A 73 14.12 -5.21 12.38
C ASP A 73 12.90 -5.83 13.08
N ILE A 74 12.09 -6.61 12.37
CA ILE A 74 10.93 -7.32 12.95
C ILE A 74 11.23 -8.82 13.21
N VAL A 75 12.17 -9.44 12.48
CA VAL A 75 12.51 -10.87 12.62
C VAL A 75 13.88 -11.12 13.29
N ASN A 76 14.81 -10.14 13.36
CA ASN A 76 16.10 -10.29 14.08
C ASN A 76 16.15 -9.62 15.47
N TYR A 77 15.03 -9.47 16.19
CA TYR A 77 15.09 -9.04 17.61
C TYR A 77 15.57 -10.14 18.59
N SER A 78 15.99 -11.32 18.11
CA SER A 78 16.78 -12.22 18.95
C SER A 78 17.67 -13.18 18.14
N PRO A 79 18.99 -12.91 18.01
CA PRO A 79 19.92 -13.85 17.38
C PRO A 79 20.17 -15.13 18.21
N ARG A 80 19.40 -15.41 19.28
CA ARG A 80 19.73 -16.48 20.24
C ARG A 80 18.63 -17.48 20.57
N THR A 81 17.47 -17.45 19.92
CA THR A 81 16.42 -18.43 20.22
C THR A 81 15.87 -19.04 18.95
N LYS A 82 15.87 -20.38 18.88
CA LYS A 82 15.37 -21.24 17.78
C LYS A 82 13.85 -21.05 17.53
N ILE A 83 13.41 -19.84 17.17
CA ILE A 83 12.00 -19.47 16.95
C ILE A 83 11.73 -19.10 15.47
N GLY A 84 12.78 -18.95 14.65
CA GLY A 84 12.66 -18.62 13.22
C GLY A 84 11.99 -19.70 12.34
N ALA A 85 11.62 -20.86 12.89
CA ALA A 85 10.99 -21.97 12.15
C ALA A 85 9.45 -22.04 12.29
N PHE A 86 8.84 -21.20 13.13
CA PHE A 86 7.39 -21.26 13.41
C PHE A 86 6.59 -20.04 12.92
N ILE A 87 7.26 -19.06 12.31
CA ILE A 87 6.57 -17.96 11.64
C ILE A 87 6.31 -18.45 10.21
N SER A 88 5.08 -18.91 9.96
CA SER A 88 4.56 -19.10 8.60
C SER A 88 4.95 -17.88 7.75
N PRO A 89 5.44 -18.06 6.51
CA PRO A 89 5.93 -16.95 5.69
C PRO A 89 4.91 -15.83 5.73
N LEU A 90 5.36 -14.63 6.13
CA LEU A 90 4.56 -13.41 6.06
C LEU A 90 3.91 -13.39 4.68
N GLN A 91 2.59 -13.47 4.61
CA GLN A 91 1.84 -13.30 3.37
C GLN A 91 1.84 -11.80 3.04
N VAL A 92 3.00 -11.29 2.64
CA VAL A 92 3.18 -9.92 2.18
C VAL A 92 2.78 -9.86 0.72
N PHE A 93 1.49 -9.64 0.50
CA PHE A 93 1.04 -9.05 -0.75
C PHE A 93 0.26 -7.79 -0.38
N SER A 94 0.41 -6.72 -1.17
CA SER A 94 -0.52 -5.60 -1.16
C SER A 94 -1.90 -6.08 -1.60
N GLN A 95 -2.59 -6.79 -0.70
CA GLN A 95 -3.91 -7.33 -0.95
C GLN A 95 -4.94 -6.23 -0.71
N SER A 96 -5.99 -6.21 -1.53
CA SER A 96 -7.17 -5.38 -1.27
C SER A 96 -7.75 -5.75 0.10
N LEU A 97 -8.36 -4.77 0.77
CA LEU A 97 -9.01 -5.01 2.06
C LEU A 97 -10.11 -6.07 1.98
N ASP A 98 -10.76 -6.23 0.83
CA ASP A 98 -11.72 -7.30 0.56
C ASP A 98 -11.09 -8.69 0.70
N ASN A 99 -9.90 -8.91 0.14
CA ASN A 99 -9.20 -10.19 0.21
C ASN A 99 -8.76 -10.49 1.65
N ILE A 100 -8.32 -9.45 2.37
CA ILE A 100 -7.95 -9.53 3.78
C ILE A 100 -9.18 -9.93 4.62
N LEU A 101 -10.33 -9.33 4.33
CA LEU A 101 -11.59 -9.65 5.00
C LEU A 101 -12.02 -11.10 4.74
N GLU A 102 -11.97 -11.57 3.49
CA GLU A 102 -12.32 -12.95 3.12
C GLU A 102 -11.46 -13.99 3.85
N GLN A 103 -10.18 -13.67 4.08
CA GLN A 103 -9.27 -14.55 4.83
C GLN A 103 -9.46 -14.45 6.35
N SER A 104 -9.94 -13.31 6.86
CA SER A 104 -10.06 -13.05 8.29
C SER A 104 -11.14 -13.89 8.97
N THR A 105 -10.89 -14.25 10.24
CA THR A 105 -11.85 -15.01 11.07
C THR A 105 -12.00 -14.37 12.46
N PRO A 106 -13.03 -14.70 13.25
CA PRO A 106 -13.20 -14.17 14.60
C PRO A 106 -12.04 -14.44 15.55
N HIS A 107 -11.27 -15.50 15.33
CA HIS A 107 -10.12 -15.87 16.18
C HIS A 107 -8.77 -15.39 15.61
N MET A 108 -8.78 -14.86 14.39
CA MET A 108 -7.59 -14.40 13.68
C MET A 108 -7.64 -12.88 13.53
N PRO A 109 -7.05 -12.12 14.48
CA PRO A 109 -6.97 -10.67 14.35
C PRO A 109 -6.15 -10.29 13.11
N VAL A 110 -6.46 -9.13 12.53
CA VAL A 110 -5.68 -8.54 11.44
C VAL A 110 -4.80 -7.45 12.02
N VAL A 111 -3.49 -7.53 11.81
CA VAL A 111 -2.50 -6.56 12.28
C VAL A 111 -1.94 -5.78 11.09
N PHE A 112 -2.27 -4.49 11.03
CA PHE A 112 -1.65 -3.53 10.13
C PHE A 112 -0.39 -2.95 10.76
N ILE A 113 0.75 -3.25 10.14
CA ILE A 113 2.03 -2.63 10.46
C ILE A 113 2.14 -1.39 9.58
N LEU A 114 2.09 -0.22 10.21
CA LEU A 114 2.03 1.05 9.51
C LEU A 114 3.42 1.51 9.07
N SER A 115 3.56 1.87 7.80
CA SER A 115 4.65 2.73 7.33
C SER A 115 4.27 4.20 7.55
N PRO A 116 5.26 5.11 7.69
CA PRO A 116 4.99 6.54 7.87
C PRO A 116 4.03 7.08 6.81
N GLY A 117 2.99 7.80 7.25
CA GLY A 117 1.99 8.40 6.36
C GLY A 117 0.96 7.43 5.77
N SER A 118 0.97 6.16 6.17
CA SER A 118 -0.06 5.19 5.82
C SER A 118 -1.07 5.00 6.97
N ASP A 119 -2.36 4.99 6.65
CA ASP A 119 -3.42 4.66 7.62
C ASP A 119 -4.60 3.98 6.89
N PRO A 120 -4.87 2.68 7.15
CA PRO A 120 -5.97 1.96 6.50
C PRO A 120 -7.35 2.30 7.07
N THR A 121 -7.45 3.13 8.12
CA THR A 121 -8.69 3.39 8.86
C THR A 121 -9.82 3.85 7.95
N SER A 122 -9.56 4.81 7.06
CA SER A 122 -10.62 5.38 6.20
C SER A 122 -11.16 4.37 5.17
N ASP A 123 -10.30 3.49 4.67
CA ASP A 123 -10.71 2.48 3.69
C ASP A 123 -11.39 1.30 4.37
N LEU A 124 -10.95 0.93 5.58
CA LEU A 124 -11.62 -0.06 6.40
C LEU A 124 -13.01 0.40 6.87
N MET A 125 -13.19 1.69 7.17
CA MET A 125 -14.51 2.26 7.46
C MET A 125 -15.46 2.11 6.28
N LYS A 126 -15.02 2.46 5.07
CA LYS A 126 -15.82 2.27 3.84
C LYS A 126 -16.16 0.80 3.61
N LEU A 127 -15.18 -0.10 3.79
CA LEU A 127 -15.41 -1.53 3.69
C LEU A 127 -16.46 -2.00 4.70
N ALA A 128 -16.37 -1.54 5.94
CA ALA A 128 -17.32 -1.91 6.98
C ALA A 128 -18.74 -1.40 6.67
N GLU A 129 -18.88 -0.20 6.10
CA GLU A 129 -20.18 0.33 5.64
C GLU A 129 -20.80 -0.51 4.51
N LEU A 130 -19.98 -1.07 3.62
CA LEU A 130 -20.42 -1.92 2.51
C LEU A 130 -20.74 -3.35 2.98
N SER A 131 -19.92 -3.89 3.88
CA SER A 131 -19.98 -5.30 4.30
C SER A 131 -20.91 -5.54 5.48
N LEU A 132 -21.10 -4.57 6.37
CA LEU A 132 -21.95 -4.70 7.54
C LEU A 132 -23.32 -4.09 7.27
N SER A 133 -24.37 -4.93 7.33
CA SER A 133 -25.76 -4.47 7.28
C SER A 133 -26.12 -3.71 8.55
N GLY A 134 -25.98 -2.37 8.52
CA GLY A 134 -26.46 -1.46 9.55
C GLY A 134 -25.40 -0.54 10.16
N SER A 135 -25.80 0.71 10.42
CA SER A 135 -24.95 1.72 11.05
C SER A 135 -24.50 1.27 12.46
N GLY A 136 -23.23 1.52 12.80
CA GLY A 136 -22.71 1.35 14.16
C GLY A 136 -22.18 -0.04 14.52
N ARG A 137 -22.04 -0.95 13.55
CA ARG A 137 -21.39 -2.27 13.75
C ARG A 137 -19.86 -2.24 13.65
N PHE A 138 -19.28 -1.13 13.20
CA PHE A 138 -17.84 -0.86 13.25
C PHE A 138 -17.55 0.10 14.41
N LYS A 139 -16.64 -0.29 15.30
CA LYS A 139 -16.14 0.52 16.40
C LYS A 139 -14.63 0.65 16.28
N TYR A 140 -14.11 1.82 16.58
CA TYR A 140 -12.68 2.06 16.61
C TYR A 140 -12.30 2.82 17.88
N LEU A 141 -11.10 2.54 18.39
CA LEU A 141 -10.52 3.18 19.57
C LEU A 141 -9.03 3.38 19.35
N SER A 142 -8.54 4.62 19.47
CA SER A 142 -7.11 4.89 19.53
C SER A 142 -6.59 4.61 20.93
N LEU A 143 -5.63 3.68 21.04
CA LEU A 143 -5.04 3.32 22.32
C LEU A 143 -4.09 4.42 22.81
N GLY A 144 -4.20 4.69 24.10
CA GLY A 144 -3.39 5.66 24.83
C GLY A 144 -3.61 5.46 26.33
N GLN A 145 -2.89 6.20 27.15
CA GLN A 145 -2.97 6.06 28.60
C GLN A 145 -4.42 6.20 29.10
N GLY A 146 -4.89 5.24 29.91
CA GLY A 146 -6.24 5.25 30.48
C GLY A 146 -7.34 4.67 29.59
N GLN A 147 -7.02 4.15 28.41
CA GLN A 147 -7.99 3.56 27.48
C GLN A 147 -8.20 2.05 27.68
N GLU A 148 -7.48 1.40 28.60
CA GLU A 148 -7.48 -0.07 28.78
C GLU A 148 -8.88 -0.60 29.08
N ARG A 149 -9.58 0.02 30.04
CA ARG A 149 -10.92 -0.41 30.46
C ARG A 149 -11.94 -0.23 29.34
N ILE A 150 -11.83 0.86 28.59
CA ILE A 150 -12.72 1.15 27.47
C ILE A 150 -12.47 0.13 26.34
N ALA A 151 -11.21 -0.18 26.06
CA ALA A 151 -10.82 -1.18 25.08
C ALA A 151 -11.39 -2.56 25.42
N LEU A 152 -11.29 -3.02 26.68
CA LEU A 152 -11.88 -4.30 27.12
C LEU A 152 -13.40 -4.31 26.97
N THR A 153 -14.07 -3.24 27.41
CA THR A 153 -15.53 -3.14 27.31
C THR A 153 -15.99 -3.20 25.85
N LEU A 154 -15.28 -2.52 24.94
CA LEU A 154 -15.54 -2.57 23.51
C LEU A 154 -15.25 -3.95 22.93
N LEU A 155 -14.19 -4.62 23.36
CA LEU A 155 -13.82 -5.96 22.93
C LEU A 155 -14.91 -6.97 23.30
N GLU A 156 -15.31 -7.02 24.57
CA GLU A 156 -16.38 -7.90 25.05
C GLU A 156 -17.68 -7.67 24.28
N THR A 157 -18.05 -6.39 24.10
CA THR A 157 -19.24 -6.02 23.34
C THR A 157 -19.14 -6.46 21.87
N ALA A 158 -17.97 -6.30 21.26
CA ALA A 158 -17.75 -6.66 19.87
C ALA A 158 -17.77 -8.18 19.66
N ILE A 159 -17.15 -8.94 20.55
CA ILE A 159 -17.16 -10.40 20.56
C ILE A 159 -18.59 -10.92 20.69
N ALA A 160 -19.36 -10.38 21.64
CA ALA A 160 -20.72 -10.84 21.92
C ALA A 160 -21.71 -10.46 20.82
N ARG A 161 -21.56 -9.28 20.22
CA ARG A 161 -22.50 -8.74 19.23
C ARG A 161 -22.05 -8.95 17.79
N GLY A 162 -20.88 -9.51 17.50
CA GLY A 162 -20.40 -9.60 16.13
C GLY A 162 -20.17 -8.23 15.51
N GLN A 163 -19.54 -7.33 16.26
CA GLN A 163 -19.09 -6.05 15.74
C GLN A 163 -17.65 -6.17 15.26
N TRP A 164 -17.27 -5.28 14.37
CA TRP A 164 -15.86 -5.09 14.05
C TRP A 164 -15.27 -4.08 15.02
N LEU A 165 -14.14 -4.43 15.63
CA LEU A 165 -13.40 -3.56 16.52
C LEU A 165 -12.03 -3.27 15.92
N MET A 166 -11.70 -1.99 15.80
CA MET A 166 -10.38 -1.51 15.42
C MET A 166 -9.69 -0.87 16.64
N LEU A 167 -8.54 -1.41 17.04
CA LEU A 167 -7.67 -0.77 18.03
C LEU A 167 -6.49 -0.12 17.31
N GLN A 168 -6.43 1.20 17.36
CA GLN A 168 -5.38 1.96 16.69
C GLN A 168 -4.22 2.26 17.63
N ASN A 169 -3.04 2.46 17.04
CA ASN A 169 -1.84 2.90 17.75
C ASN A 169 -1.45 1.96 18.91
N CYS A 170 -1.53 0.64 18.67
CA CYS A 170 -1.28 -0.38 19.67
C CYS A 170 0.12 -0.29 20.32
N HIS A 171 1.11 0.21 19.59
CA HIS A 171 2.45 0.53 20.07
C HIS A 171 2.48 1.52 21.24
N LEU A 172 1.47 2.40 21.37
CA LEU A 172 1.39 3.37 22.47
C LEU A 172 0.97 2.74 23.80
N LEU A 173 0.44 1.51 23.79
CA LEU A 173 -0.06 0.83 24.98
C LEU A 173 0.22 -0.68 24.98
N VAL A 174 1.50 -1.04 24.80
CA VAL A 174 1.94 -2.45 24.71
C VAL A 174 1.59 -3.29 25.95
N THR A 175 1.51 -2.68 27.13
CA THR A 175 1.09 -3.35 28.38
C THR A 175 -0.33 -3.91 28.27
N PHE A 176 -1.24 -3.16 27.63
CA PHE A 176 -2.60 -3.62 27.36
C PHE A 176 -2.62 -4.81 26.39
N LEU A 177 -1.72 -4.85 25.40
CA LEU A 177 -1.69 -5.93 24.42
C LEU A 177 -1.44 -7.31 25.06
N ARG A 178 -0.73 -7.39 26.18
CA ARG A 178 -0.58 -8.65 26.94
C ARG A 178 -1.90 -9.11 27.56
N THR A 179 -2.73 -8.15 27.96
CA THR A 179 -4.09 -8.43 28.47
C THR A 179 -4.97 -8.88 27.31
N LEU A 180 -4.92 -8.18 26.18
CA LEU A 180 -5.62 -8.54 24.95
C LEU A 180 -5.26 -9.96 24.48
N GLU A 181 -3.98 -10.33 24.51
CA GLU A 181 -3.51 -11.68 24.17
C GLU A 181 -4.22 -12.76 25.00
N LYS A 182 -4.32 -12.53 26.32
CA LYS A 182 -5.02 -13.43 27.24
C LYS A 182 -6.52 -13.52 26.92
N GLU A 183 -7.18 -12.40 26.68
CA GLU A 183 -8.60 -12.38 26.31
C GLU A 183 -8.86 -13.15 25.00
N LEU A 184 -7.94 -13.04 24.02
CA LEU A 184 -8.02 -13.79 22.76
C LEU A 184 -7.77 -15.29 22.94
N ASP A 185 -7.01 -15.71 23.95
CA ASP A 185 -6.81 -17.12 24.31
C ASP A 185 -8.02 -17.74 25.04
N GLU A 186 -8.67 -16.97 25.89
CA GLU A 186 -9.85 -17.41 26.66
C GLU A 186 -11.16 -17.36 25.84
N MET A 187 -11.11 -16.75 24.65
CA MET A 187 -12.25 -16.61 23.75
C MET A 187 -12.69 -17.96 23.16
N ALA A 188 -13.74 -18.55 23.72
CA ALA A 188 -14.21 -19.88 23.32
C ALA A 188 -15.24 -19.89 22.15
N LYS A 189 -16.21 -18.96 22.15
CA LYS A 189 -17.31 -18.91 21.16
C LYS A 189 -17.64 -17.47 20.77
N PRO A 190 -16.75 -16.78 20.02
CA PRO A 190 -17.05 -15.46 19.51
C PRO A 190 -18.16 -15.51 18.45
N HIS A 191 -18.83 -14.37 18.26
CA HIS A 191 -19.79 -14.23 17.17
C HIS A 191 -19.10 -14.44 15.80
N PRO A 192 -19.72 -15.14 14.83
CA PRO A 192 -19.09 -15.44 13.53
C PRO A 192 -18.70 -14.19 12.72
N ASP A 193 -19.44 -13.10 12.86
CA ASP A 193 -19.14 -11.81 12.19
C ASP A 193 -18.13 -10.93 12.94
N PHE A 194 -17.72 -11.30 14.16
CA PHE A 194 -16.72 -10.54 14.91
C PHE A 194 -15.41 -10.49 14.12
N ARG A 195 -14.81 -9.30 14.03
CA ARG A 195 -13.46 -9.11 13.47
C ARG A 195 -12.70 -8.11 14.33
N LEU A 196 -11.44 -8.44 14.61
CA LEU A 196 -10.51 -7.58 15.34
C LEU A 196 -9.43 -7.06 14.39
N TRP A 197 -9.29 -5.75 14.33
CA TRP A 197 -8.32 -5.04 13.50
C TRP A 197 -7.39 -4.25 14.41
N LEU A 198 -6.08 -4.36 14.21
CA LEU A 198 -5.06 -3.68 15.02
C LEU A 198 -4.20 -2.84 14.10
N THR A 199 -3.92 -1.58 14.46
CA THR A 199 -2.86 -0.79 13.80
C THR A 199 -1.72 -0.54 14.77
N THR A 200 -0.50 -0.64 14.26
CA THR A 200 0.71 -0.41 15.06
C THR A 200 1.87 0.03 14.20
N ASP A 201 2.68 0.94 14.71
CA ASP A 201 4.04 1.14 14.23
C ASP A 201 4.89 -0.09 14.63
N PRO A 202 5.96 -0.40 13.89
CA PRO A 202 6.90 -1.45 14.25
C PRO A 202 7.39 -1.28 15.69
N THR A 203 7.20 -2.31 16.52
CA THR A 203 7.54 -2.25 17.95
C THR A 203 8.14 -3.59 18.41
N PRO A 204 9.34 -3.60 19.04
CA PRO A 204 10.03 -4.84 19.41
C PRO A 204 9.37 -5.60 20.55
N THR A 205 8.50 -4.93 21.31
CA THR A 205 7.83 -5.48 22.50
C THR A 205 6.40 -5.94 22.23
N PHE A 206 5.96 -5.95 20.97
CA PHE A 206 4.62 -6.40 20.60
C PHE A 206 4.41 -7.90 20.95
N PRO A 207 3.27 -8.31 21.55
CA PRO A 207 3.08 -9.69 21.98
C PRO A 207 3.12 -10.72 20.85
N ILE A 208 3.97 -11.74 21.03
CA ILE A 208 4.23 -12.77 20.03
C ILE A 208 3.01 -13.66 19.80
N GLY A 209 2.19 -13.98 20.81
CA GLY A 209 1.03 -14.85 20.62
C GLY A 209 -0.07 -14.19 19.80
N ILE A 210 -0.23 -12.85 19.88
CA ILE A 210 -1.09 -12.10 18.94
C ILE A 210 -0.51 -12.19 17.54
N LEU A 211 0.80 -11.95 17.37
CA LEU A 211 1.44 -12.06 16.06
C LEU A 211 1.32 -13.48 15.50
N GLN A 212 1.53 -14.54 16.26
CA GLN A 212 1.49 -15.90 15.73
C GLN A 212 0.12 -16.28 15.16
N ARG A 213 -0.97 -15.78 15.75
CA ARG A 213 -2.35 -16.07 15.31
C ARG A 213 -3.00 -15.00 14.43
N SER A 214 -2.27 -13.96 14.03
CA SER A 214 -2.83 -12.87 13.23
C SER A 214 -2.56 -13.02 11.74
N LEU A 215 -3.39 -12.35 10.93
CA LEU A 215 -3.04 -11.98 9.57
C LEU A 215 -2.24 -10.67 9.63
N LYS A 216 -1.02 -10.65 9.10
CA LYS A 216 -0.13 -9.47 9.15
C LYS A 216 -0.14 -8.80 7.80
N VAL A 217 -0.41 -7.51 7.79
CA VAL A 217 -0.46 -6.69 6.58
C VAL A 217 0.44 -5.50 6.81
N VAL A 218 1.38 -5.28 5.90
CA VAL A 218 2.17 -4.04 5.90
C VAL A 218 1.40 -3.04 5.06
N THR A 219 1.01 -1.92 5.65
CA THR A 219 0.43 -0.81 4.90
C THR A 219 1.56 0.10 4.51
N GLU A 220 1.95 0.06 3.25
CA GLU A 220 2.78 1.09 2.67
C GLU A 220 1.85 2.10 2.00
N PRO A 221 2.21 3.40 1.96
CA PRO A 221 1.61 4.28 0.97
C PRO A 221 1.74 3.61 -0.41
N PRO A 222 0.77 3.80 -1.32
CA PRO A 222 0.77 3.11 -2.61
C PRO A 222 2.11 3.30 -3.35
N ASN A 223 2.97 2.29 -3.29
CA ASN A 223 4.33 2.40 -3.79
C ASN A 223 4.34 2.23 -5.32
N GLY A 224 4.96 3.20 -5.99
CA GLY A 224 5.12 3.25 -7.43
C GLY A 224 4.63 4.55 -8.05
N LEU A 225 5.46 5.12 -8.91
CA LEU A 225 5.19 6.38 -9.63
C LEU A 225 3.81 6.39 -10.30
N LYS A 226 3.38 5.26 -10.87
CA LYS A 226 2.07 5.11 -11.51
C LYS A 226 0.89 5.24 -10.52
N LEU A 227 0.97 4.60 -9.35
CA LEU A 227 -0.10 4.64 -8.35
C LEU A 227 -0.15 5.98 -7.62
N ASN A 228 1.01 6.60 -7.35
CA ASN A 228 1.09 7.95 -6.79
C ASN A 228 0.59 9.01 -7.78
N LEU A 229 0.96 8.90 -9.06
CA LEU A 229 0.43 9.77 -10.11
C LEU A 229 -1.07 9.58 -10.26
N HIS A 230 -1.56 8.33 -10.32
CA HIS A 230 -2.98 8.04 -10.43
C HIS A 230 -3.74 8.61 -9.22
N SER A 231 -3.27 8.39 -7.99
CA SER A 231 -3.91 8.92 -6.78
C SER A 231 -3.91 10.45 -6.72
N THR A 232 -2.81 11.10 -7.13
CA THR A 232 -2.68 12.56 -7.15
C THR A 232 -3.56 13.19 -8.24
N TYR A 233 -3.53 12.61 -9.44
CA TYR A 233 -4.30 13.09 -10.59
C TYR A 233 -5.80 12.81 -10.44
N PHE A 234 -6.18 11.68 -9.84
CA PHE A 234 -7.59 11.32 -9.61
C PHE A 234 -8.27 12.18 -8.52
N LYS A 235 -7.49 12.72 -7.57
CA LYS A 235 -7.99 13.71 -6.60
C LYS A 235 -8.36 15.04 -7.25
N LEU A 236 -7.84 15.34 -8.44
CA LEU A 236 -8.23 16.51 -9.22
C LEU A 236 -9.55 16.20 -9.93
N ARG A 237 -10.67 16.71 -9.41
CA ARG A 237 -11.99 16.58 -10.05
C ARG A 237 -11.94 17.15 -11.47
N SER A 238 -12.64 16.52 -12.42
CA SER A 238 -12.76 16.99 -13.81
C SER A 238 -13.15 18.47 -13.91
N GLN A 239 -14.08 18.90 -13.06
CA GLN A 239 -14.49 20.31 -12.92
C GLN A 239 -13.32 21.25 -12.66
N SER A 240 -12.33 20.85 -11.86
CA SER A 240 -11.14 21.66 -11.57
C SER A 240 -10.18 21.74 -12.76
N LEU A 241 -10.13 20.70 -13.60
CA LEU A 241 -9.31 20.65 -14.81
C LEU A 241 -9.92 21.49 -15.95
N ASP A 242 -11.24 21.65 -15.94
CA ASP A 242 -11.99 22.42 -16.95
C ASP A 242 -12.16 23.90 -16.59
N ASN A 243 -11.80 24.29 -15.36
CA ASN A 243 -11.86 25.68 -14.88
C ASN A 243 -10.86 26.62 -15.57
N CYS A 244 -9.87 26.10 -16.30
CA CYS A 244 -8.94 26.91 -17.06
C CYS A 244 -8.95 26.49 -18.54
N VAL A 245 -9.27 27.46 -19.40
CA VAL A 245 -9.38 27.28 -20.85
C VAL A 245 -8.02 27.24 -21.55
N HIS A 246 -6.93 27.56 -20.83
CA HIS A 246 -5.60 27.66 -21.42
C HIS A 246 -5.06 26.27 -21.83
N PRO A 247 -4.62 26.08 -23.09
CA PRO A 247 -4.24 24.76 -23.61
C PRO A 247 -3.07 24.11 -22.84
N ALA A 248 -2.16 24.91 -22.27
CA ALA A 248 -1.04 24.41 -21.47
C ALA A 248 -1.42 23.96 -20.04
N PHE A 249 -2.61 24.32 -19.54
CA PHE A 249 -2.99 24.09 -18.15
C PHE A 249 -3.03 22.60 -17.80
N ARG A 250 -3.69 21.77 -18.61
CA ARG A 250 -3.78 20.32 -18.39
C ARG A 250 -2.41 19.64 -18.39
N SER A 251 -1.52 20.08 -19.28
CA SER A 251 -0.13 19.60 -19.36
C SER A 251 0.68 20.00 -18.12
N LEU A 252 0.55 21.25 -17.65
CA LEU A 252 1.23 21.72 -16.44
C LEU A 252 0.74 21.01 -15.19
N VAL A 253 -0.57 20.77 -15.07
CA VAL A 253 -1.16 20.04 -13.95
C VAL A 253 -0.66 18.59 -13.93
N TYR A 254 -0.56 17.94 -15.10
CA TYR A 254 0.05 16.61 -15.20
C TYR A 254 1.53 16.63 -14.77
N VAL A 255 2.32 17.60 -15.26
CA VAL A 255 3.74 17.73 -14.92
C VAL A 255 3.91 17.97 -13.42
N LEU A 256 3.08 18.82 -12.81
CA LEU A 256 3.09 19.06 -11.37
C LEU A 256 2.70 17.81 -10.56
N ALA A 257 1.66 17.09 -10.96
CA ALA A 257 1.26 15.84 -10.33
C ALA A 257 2.34 14.75 -10.46
N PHE A 258 3.05 14.74 -11.59
CA PHE A 258 4.20 13.86 -11.82
C PHE A 258 5.37 14.24 -10.91
N PHE A 259 5.74 15.51 -10.81
CA PHE A 259 6.78 15.96 -9.88
C PHE A 259 6.43 15.62 -8.43
N HIS A 260 5.18 15.86 -8.01
CA HIS A 260 4.70 15.49 -6.69
C HIS A 260 4.81 13.98 -6.44
N ALA A 261 4.40 13.16 -7.41
CA ALA A 261 4.53 11.71 -7.31
C ALA A 261 6.00 11.25 -7.26
N VAL A 262 6.92 11.93 -7.96
CA VAL A 262 8.36 11.64 -7.91
C VAL A 262 8.94 12.01 -6.54
N VAL A 263 8.61 13.19 -6.00
CA VAL A 263 9.08 13.62 -4.68
C VAL A 263 8.62 12.65 -3.60
N GLN A 264 7.36 12.22 -3.64
CA GLN A 264 6.82 11.24 -2.70
C GLN A 264 7.48 9.86 -2.76
N VAL A 265 8.00 9.46 -3.91
CA VAL A 265 8.74 8.19 -4.07
C VAL A 265 10.21 8.35 -3.67
N SER A 266 10.76 9.57 -3.71
CA SER A 266 12.16 9.82 -3.30
C SER A 266 12.35 10.03 -1.79
N GLU A 267 11.28 10.27 -1.03
CA GLU A 267 11.30 10.43 0.43
C GLU A 267 11.04 9.12 1.20
N THR A 268 10.72 8.03 0.49
CA THR A 268 10.55 6.67 1.02
C THR A 268 11.77 5.81 0.75
#